data_AF-A0A366HEP7-F1
#
_entry.id   AF-A0A366HEP7-F1
#
_cell.length_a   1.000
_cell.length_b   1.000
_cell.length_c   1.000
_cell.angle_alpha   90.00
_cell.angle_beta   90.00
_cell.angle_gamma   90.00
#
_symmetry.space_group_name_H-M   'P 1'
#
loop_
_entity.id
_entity.type
_entity.pdbx_description
1 polymer ?
#
loop_
_entity_poly.entity_id
_entity_poly.type
_entity_poly.pdbx_seq_one_letter_code
_entity_poly.pdbx_strand_id
1 'polypeptide(L)' 'MKVFRVVLHSFGPTYIEADSCIQDASSVRFYRAGQLLAEYLPSTVKAVEETELPVQGDMFKGTPPESGARQEEDDGERG' A
#
# COMPACT_ATOMS: atom_id res chain seq x y z
N MET A 1 -4.66 -10.01 12.80
CA MET A 1 -3.71 -9.52 11.78
C MET A 1 -3.58 -8.02 11.89
N LYS A 2 -2.35 -7.51 11.81
CA LYS A 2 -2.01 -6.10 11.99
C LYS A 2 -1.22 -5.62 10.77
N VAL A 3 -1.27 -4.32 10.48
CA VAL A 3 -0.42 -3.71 9.45
C VAL A 3 0.70 -2.94 10.16
N PHE A 4 1.94 -3.17 9.75
CA PHE A 4 3.09 -2.42 10.23
C PHE A 4 3.54 -1.44 9.16
N ARG A 5 3.62 -0.16 9.53
CA ARG A 5 4.23 0.88 8.71
C ARG A 5 5.71 0.94 9.05
N VAL A 6 6.56 0.56 8.09
CA VAL A 6 8.02 0.57 8.22
C VAL A 6 8.56 1.71 7.39
N VAL A 7 9.15 2.71 8.03
CA VAL A 7 9.77 3.84 7.33
C VAL A 7 11.23 3.50 7.08
N LEU A 8 11.60 3.35 5.80
CA LEU A 8 12.98 3.10 5.40
C LEU A 8 13.70 4.42 5.14
N HIS A 9 14.99 4.50 5.48
CA HIS A 9 15.79 5.71 5.33
C HIS A 9 15.83 6.24 3.89
N SER A 10 15.83 5.36 2.88
CA SER A 10 16.05 5.73 1.47
C SER A 10 14.87 5.44 0.55
N PHE A 11 13.81 4.79 1.03
CA PHE A 11 12.72 4.26 0.19
C PHE A 11 11.32 4.68 0.65
N GLY A 12 11.20 5.49 1.71
CA GLY A 12 9.91 5.92 2.23
C GLY A 12 9.19 4.82 3.05
N PRO A 13 7.89 5.00 3.34
CA PRO A 13 7.12 4.03 4.10
C PRO A 13 6.74 2.80 3.26
N THR A 14 6.90 1.61 3.84
CA THR A 14 6.33 0.36 3.34
C THR A 14 5.35 -0.22 4.36
N TYR A 15 4.36 -0.97 3.91
CA TYR A 15 3.30 -1.53 4.75
C TYR A 15 3.36 -3.06 4.71
N ILE A 16 3.47 -3.67 5.89
CA ILE A 16 3.65 -5.11 6.05
C ILE A 16 2.53 -5.67 6.89
N GLU A 17 1.75 -6.58 6.30
CA GLU A 17 0.69 -7.28 7.02
C GLU A 17 1.30 -8.48 7.77
N ALA A 18 1.30 -8.43 9.11
CA ALA A 18 1.93 -9.46 9.95
C ALA A 18 1.16 -9.67 11.27
N ASP A 19 1.42 -10.81 11.91
CA ASP A 19 0.89 -11.12 13.24
C ASP A 19 1.81 -10.62 14.36
N SER A 20 3.12 -10.55 14.09
CA SER A 20 4.11 -10.05 15.04
C SER A 20 5.31 -9.39 14.37
N CYS A 21 5.97 -8.50 15.13
CA CYS A 21 7.23 -7.85 14.78
C CYS A 21 8.24 -8.07 15.92
N ILE A 22 9.44 -8.53 15.58
CA ILE A 22 10.56 -8.68 16.52
C ILE A 22 11.68 -7.72 16.09
N GLN A 23 12.12 -6.88 17.03
CA GLN A 23 13.21 -5.94 16.83
C GLN A 23 14.34 -6.28 17.79
N ASP A 24 15.50 -6.57 17.24
CA ASP A 24 16.74 -6.81 17.99
C ASP A 24 17.90 -6.02 17.40
N ALA A 25 19.09 -6.13 18.01
CA ALA A 25 20.27 -5.38 17.58
C ALA A 25 20.76 -5.74 16.16
N SER A 26 20.34 -6.87 15.61
CA SER A 26 20.78 -7.39 14.32
C SER A 26 19.75 -7.22 13.20
N SER A 27 18.45 -7.19 13.53
CA SER A 27 17.39 -7.25 12.54
C SER A 27 16.04 -6.72 13.05
N VAL A 28 15.20 -6.31 12.09
CA VAL A 28 13.77 -6.04 12.25
C VAL A 28 13.03 -7.09 11.43
N ARG A 29 12.29 -8.00 12.08
CA ARG A 29 11.67 -9.19 11.47
C ARG A 29 10.17 -9.21 11.66
N PHE A 30 9.43 -9.53 10.60
CA PHE A 30 7.97 -9.59 10.58
C PHE A 30 7.50 -11.01 10.30
N TYR A 31 6.54 -11.50 11.09
CA TYR A 31 6.04 -12.87 10.99
C TYR A 31 4.53 -12.93 10.78
N ARG A 32 4.08 -13.86 9.94
CA ARG A 32 2.66 -14.21 9.76
C ARG A 32 2.50 -15.73 9.86
N ALA A 33 1.59 -16.18 10.71
CA ALA A 33 1.37 -17.61 10.99
C ALA A 33 2.67 -18.39 11.30
N GLY A 34 3.63 -17.74 11.97
CA GLY A 34 4.94 -18.30 12.30
C GLY A 34 5.97 -18.30 11.16
N GLN A 35 5.63 -17.78 9.98
CA GLN A 35 6.54 -17.65 8.84
C GLN A 35 7.14 -16.25 8.76
N LEU A 36 8.44 -16.15 8.51
CA LEU A 36 9.13 -14.88 8.27
C LEU A 36 8.67 -14.31 6.90
N LEU A 37 8.11 -13.11 6.92
CA LEU A 37 7.66 -12.40 5.71
C LEU A 37 8.71 -11.43 5.20
N ALA A 38 9.34 -10.69 6.12
CA ALA A 38 10.29 -9.65 5.79
C ALA A 38 11.31 -9.50 6.90
N GLU A 39 12.54 -9.17 6.50
CA GLU A 39 13.67 -8.90 7.37
C GLU A 39 14.42 -7.68 6.85
N TYR A 40 14.70 -6.73 7.74
CA TYR A 40 15.47 -5.52 7.45
C TYR A 40 16.63 -5.37 8.43
N LEU A 41 17.72 -4.80 7.95
CA LEU A 41 18.80 -4.35 8.82
C LEU A 41 18.33 -3.13 9.62
N PRO A 42 18.62 -3.03 10.94
CA PRO A 42 18.18 -1.90 11.76
C PRO A 42 18.66 -0.55 11.23
N SER A 43 19.85 -0.50 10.60
CA SER A 43 20.40 0.71 9.98
C SER A 43 19.59 1.24 8.79
N THR A 44 18.75 0.41 8.19
CA THR A 44 17.89 0.80 7.05
C THR A 44 16.51 1.26 7.48
N VAL A 45 16.12 0.95 8.73
CA VAL A 45 14.80 1.22 9.29
C VAL A 45 14.87 2.47 10.16
N LYS A 46 14.12 3.50 9.78
CA LYS A 46 13.98 4.74 10.54
C LYS A 46 12.94 4.61 11.65
N ALA A 47 11.83 3.93 11.38
CA ALA A 47 10.73 3.74 12.32
C ALA A 47 9.88 2.52 11.95
N VAL A 48 9.25 1.91 12.95
CA VAL A 48 8.24 0.85 12.80
C VAL A 48 7.04 1.22 13.66
N GLU A 49 5.86 1.30 13.05
CA GLU A 49 4.61 1.67 13.73
C GLU A 49 3.53 0.63 13.40
N GLU A 50 2.79 0.17 14.41
CA GLU A 50 1.58 -0.61 14.18
C GLU A 50 0.46 0.34 13.73
N THR A 51 -0.27 -0.04 12.69
CA THR A 51 -1.36 0.76 12.13
C THR A 51 -2.60 -0.08 11.86
N GLU A 52 -3.76 0.52 12.07
CA GLU A 52 -5.08 -0.02 11.73
C GLU A 52 -5.51 0.36 10.30
N LEU A 53 -4.62 1.01 9.53
CA LEU A 53 -4.93 1.38 8.16
C LEU A 53 -5.20 0.13 7.31
N PRO A 54 -6.27 0.14 6.50
CA PRO A 54 -6.52 -0.94 5.56
C PRO A 54 -5.34 -1.04 4.58
N VAL A 55 -4.96 -2.27 4.23
CA VAL A 55 -3.90 -2.57 3.27
C VAL A 55 -4.14 -1.71 2.02
N GLN A 56 -3.15 -0.89 1.63
CA GLN A 56 -3.23 -0.03 0.44
C GLN A 56 -3.23 -0.89 -0.84
N GLY A 57 -4.32 -1.59 -1.08
CA GLY A 57 -4.61 -2.40 -2.27
C GLY A 57 -6.02 -2.16 -2.83
N ASP A 58 -6.91 -1.52 -2.07
CA ASP A 58 -8.31 -1.28 -2.49
C ASP A 58 -8.61 0.16 -2.93
N MET A 59 -7.65 1.08 -2.90
CA MET A 59 -7.90 2.49 -3.23
C MET A 59 -8.03 2.78 -4.74
N PHE A 60 -7.89 1.77 -5.61
CA PHE A 60 -8.07 1.86 -7.06
C PHE A 60 -9.15 0.92 -7.63
N LYS A 61 -10.09 0.44 -6.81
CA LYS A 61 -11.29 -0.28 -7.28
C LYS A 61 -12.54 0.53 -6.99
N GLY A 62 -12.72 1.67 -7.65
CA GLY A 62 -13.91 2.46 -7.37
C GLY A 62 -14.10 3.76 -8.15
N THR A 63 -13.91 3.74 -9.47
CA THR A 63 -14.81 4.47 -10.41
C THR A 63 -14.40 4.13 -11.85
N PRO A 64 -15.29 3.55 -12.68
CA PRO A 64 -15.11 3.69 -14.13
C PRO A 64 -15.22 5.18 -14.47
N PRO A 65 -14.47 5.70 -15.46
CA PRO A 65 -14.70 7.05 -15.93
C PRO A 65 -16.15 7.13 -16.41
N GLU A 66 -16.93 8.03 -15.82
CA GLU A 66 -18.27 8.35 -16.26
C GLU A 66 -18.16 8.68 -17.76
N SER A 67 -18.63 7.76 -18.60
CA SER A 67 -18.75 7.99 -20.02
C SER A 67 -19.80 9.06 -20.16
N GLY A 68 -19.35 10.31 -20.24
CA GLY A 68 -20.17 11.47 -20.55
C GLY A 68 -20.74 11.30 -21.95
N ALA A 69 -21.84 10.57 -22.04
CA ALA A 69 -22.77 10.66 -23.14
C ALA A 69 -23.48 12.01 -23.02
N ARG A 70 -23.05 12.99 -23.82
CA ARG A 70 -23.95 14.02 -24.34
C ARG A 70 -23.66 14.25 -25.81
N GLN A 71 -24.70 13.93 -26.59
CA GLN A 71 -24.89 14.32 -27.98
C GLN A 71 -24.83 15.83 -28.11
N GLU A 72 -24.14 16.32 -29.15
CA GLU A 72 -24.51 17.50 -29.93
C GLU A 72 -24.12 17.14 -31.38
N GLU A 73 -25.05 16.57 -32.18
CA GLU A 73 -25.77 17.25 -33.28
C GLU A 73 -24.90 18.20 -34.12
N ASP A 74 -24.57 17.80 -35.36
CA ASP A 74 -25.04 18.51 -36.56
C ASP A 74 -24.77 17.64 -37.80
N ASP A 75 -25.86 17.20 -38.42
CA ASP A 75 -25.89 16.37 -39.62
C ASP A 75 -26.01 17.31 -40.83
N GLY A 76 -25.03 17.26 -41.72
CA GLY A 76 -25.30 17.28 -43.16
C GLY A 76 -25.78 18.59 -43.79
N GLU A 77 -24.82 19.33 -44.35
CA GLU A 77 -25.00 20.12 -45.57
C GLU A 77 -25.57 19.26 -46.71
N ARG A 78 -26.74 19.61 -47.27
CA ARG A 78 -27.13 19.39 -48.68
C ARG A 78 -28.54 19.96 -48.99
N GLY A 79 -28.62 20.91 -49.92
CA GLY A 79 -29.85 21.28 -50.62
C GLY A 79 -29.90 22.72 -51.07
#